data_AF-A0A9P0DX51-F1
#
_entry.id   AF-A0A9P0DX51-F1
#
_cell.length_a   1.000
_cell.length_b   1.000
_cell.length_c   1.000
_cell.angle_alpha   90.00
_cell.angle_beta   90.00
_cell.angle_gamma   90.00
#
_symmetry.space_group_name_H-M   'P 1'
#
loop_
_entity.id
_entity.type
_entity.pdbx_description
1 polymer ?
#
loop_
_entity_poly.entity_id
_entity_poly.type
_entity_poly.pdbx_seq_one_letter_code
_entity_poly.pdbx_strand_id
1 'polypeptide(L)'
;MFITKFVFVYICVFAYCSLTCAQLQSGDCDIYTEYFEPCTSNCATIPTCQNRYPQPYSGSCIAVCVPRCLCKHGYLRDQGSGRCVPIDQCPRICS
;
A
#
# COMPACT_ATOMS: atom_id res chain seq x y z
N MET A 1 -10.08 -34.46 -33.17
CA MET A 1 -9.93 -34.86 -31.75
C MET A 1 -8.70 -34.26 -31.04
N PHE A 2 -7.70 -33.76 -31.77
CA PHE A 2 -6.52 -33.09 -31.17
C PHE A 2 -6.72 -31.58 -30.95
N ILE A 3 -7.36 -30.89 -31.90
CA ILE A 3 -7.61 -29.44 -31.87
C ILE A 3 -8.44 -29.04 -30.63
N THR A 4 -9.48 -29.81 -30.30
CA THR A 4 -10.34 -29.58 -29.13
C THR A 4 -9.59 -29.68 -27.80
N LYS A 5 -8.55 -30.52 -27.70
CA LYS A 5 -7.72 -30.62 -26.50
C LYS A 5 -6.77 -29.44 -26.35
N PHE A 6 -6.15 -28.96 -27.44
CA PHE A 6 -5.29 -27.78 -27.41
C PHE A 6 -6.06 -26.49 -27.08
N VAL A 7 -7.26 -26.34 -27.64
CA VAL A 7 -8.14 -25.21 -27.34
C VAL A 7 -8.55 -25.22 -25.87
N PHE A 8 -8.90 -26.39 -25.32
CA PHE A 8 -9.25 -26.51 -23.90
C PHE A 8 -8.08 -26.18 -22.98
N VAL A 9 -6.88 -26.68 -23.28
CA VAL A 9 -5.65 -26.37 -22.54
C VAL A 9 -5.35 -24.88 -22.56
N TYR A 10 -5.48 -24.22 -23.73
CA TYR A 10 -5.24 -22.78 -23.88
C TYR A 10 -6.24 -21.92 -23.09
N ILE A 11 -7.54 -22.27 -23.16
CA ILE A 11 -8.59 -21.60 -22.38
C ILE A 11 -8.33 -21.74 -20.89
N CYS A 12 -7.96 -22.94 -20.43
CA CYS A 12 -7.58 -23.17 -19.05
C CYS A 12 -6.38 -22.29 -18.66
N VAL A 13 -5.29 -22.27 -19.43
CA VAL A 13 -4.10 -21.45 -19.12
C VAL A 13 -4.44 -19.96 -19.04
N PHE A 14 -5.26 -19.42 -19.94
CA PHE A 14 -5.70 -18.02 -19.88
C PHE A 14 -6.59 -17.71 -18.68
N ALA A 15 -7.52 -18.62 -18.36
CA ALA A 15 -8.37 -18.50 -17.17
C ALA A 15 -7.54 -18.59 -15.87
N TYR A 16 -6.58 -19.51 -15.80
CA TYR A 16 -5.67 -19.63 -14.66
C TYR A 16 -4.73 -18.42 -14.55
N CYS A 17 -4.18 -17.90 -15.65
CA CYS A 17 -3.30 -16.72 -15.66
C CYS A 17 -4.04 -15.44 -15.22
N SER A 18 -5.30 -15.27 -15.64
CA SER A 18 -6.13 -14.15 -15.18
C SER A 18 -6.54 -14.26 -13.71
N LEU A 19 -6.79 -15.48 -13.21
CA LEU A 19 -7.05 -15.73 -11.79
C LEU A 19 -5.82 -15.56 -10.90
N THR A 20 -4.60 -15.88 -11.38
CA THR A 20 -3.36 -15.70 -10.62
C THR A 20 -2.83 -14.26 -10.66
N CYS A 21 -3.16 -13.48 -11.69
CA CYS A 21 -2.83 -12.05 -11.74
C CYS A 21 -3.57 -11.25 -10.65
N ALA A 22 -4.72 -11.75 -10.17
CA ALA A 22 -5.45 -11.18 -9.04
C ALA A 22 -4.81 -11.46 -7.66
N GLN A 23 -3.67 -12.19 -7.59
CA GLN A 23 -3.00 -12.58 -6.35
C GLN A 23 -1.53 -12.12 -6.26
N LEU A 24 -0.98 -11.47 -7.29
CA LEU A 24 0.33 -10.81 -7.19
C LEU A 24 0.18 -9.42 -6.56
N GLN A 25 -0.24 -9.36 -5.29
CA GLN A 25 -0.02 -8.17 -4.47
C GLN A 25 1.41 -8.20 -3.91
N SER A 26 2.40 -8.23 -4.80
CA SER A 26 3.81 -8.19 -4.43
C SER A 26 4.26 -6.74 -4.32
N GLY A 27 4.18 -6.15 -3.13
CA GLY A 27 5.04 -5.03 -2.71
C GLY A 27 4.94 -3.68 -3.44
N ASP A 28 4.00 -3.51 -4.37
CA ASP A 28 3.86 -2.24 -5.10
C ASP A 28 2.95 -1.24 -4.36
N CYS A 29 3.39 0.02 -4.29
CA CYS A 29 2.60 1.12 -3.73
C CYS A 29 1.36 1.41 -4.57
N ASP A 30 0.32 1.94 -3.96
CA ASP A 30 -0.82 2.49 -4.69
C ASP A 30 -0.38 3.71 -5.52
N ILE A 31 -0.29 3.56 -6.84
CA ILE A 31 0.12 4.61 -7.77
C ILE A 31 -0.72 5.89 -7.67
N TYR A 32 -1.97 5.84 -7.21
CA TYR A 32 -2.83 7.02 -7.11
C TYR A 32 -2.64 7.76 -5.79
N THR A 33 -2.55 7.04 -4.68
CA THR A 33 -2.60 7.62 -3.33
C THR A 33 -1.26 7.60 -2.59
N GLU A 34 -0.28 6.85 -3.10
CA GLU A 34 1.03 6.63 -2.50
C GLU A 34 2.17 6.92 -3.47
N TYR A 35 3.36 7.12 -2.93
CA TYR A 35 4.61 7.11 -3.68
C TYR A 35 5.63 6.25 -2.93
N PHE A 36 6.53 5.64 -3.68
CA PHE A 36 7.61 4.85 -3.10
C PHE A 36 8.72 5.77 -2.60
N GLU A 37 9.05 5.66 -1.31
CA GLU A 37 10.19 6.34 -0.72
C GLU A 37 11.27 5.30 -0.39
N PRO A 38 12.41 5.30 -1.10
CA PRO A 38 13.49 4.34 -0.86
C PRO A 38 14.15 4.51 0.51
N CYS A 39 14.11 5.71 1.11
CA CYS A 39 14.69 5.93 2.43
C CYS A 39 13.81 6.82 3.28
N THR A 40 13.05 6.21 4.19
CA THR A 40 12.45 6.94 5.31
C THR A 40 13.11 6.50 6.62
N SER A 41 13.44 7.45 7.50
CA SER A 41 13.98 7.14 8.83
C SER A 41 13.05 6.21 9.61
N ASN A 42 13.60 5.18 10.23
CA ASN A 42 12.91 4.28 11.16
C ASN A 42 12.27 4.99 12.37
N CYS A 43 12.71 6.21 12.71
CA CYS A 43 12.12 7.01 13.79
C CYS A 43 11.16 8.09 13.28
N ALA A 44 10.97 8.21 11.96
CA ALA A 44 10.06 9.19 11.39
C ALA A 44 8.63 8.90 11.87
N THR A 45 8.06 9.85 12.60
CA THR A 45 6.65 9.84 12.96
C THR A 45 5.82 10.39 11.81
N ILE A 46 5.13 9.49 11.11
CA ILE A 46 4.28 9.83 9.96
C ILE A 46 2.84 10.03 10.47
N PRO A 47 2.17 11.13 10.09
CA PRO A 47 0.78 11.34 10.47
C PRO A 47 -0.14 10.27 9.86
N THR A 48 -1.14 9.87 10.63
CA THR A 48 -2.20 8.93 10.23
C THR A 48 -3.56 9.55 10.44
N CYS A 49 -4.63 8.92 9.94
CA CYS A 49 -5.98 9.38 10.27
C CYS A 49 -6.24 9.37 11.78
N GLN A 50 -5.73 8.36 12.49
CA GLN A 50 -5.86 8.14 13.93
C GLN A 50 -5.02 9.12 14.76
N ASN A 51 -3.91 9.59 14.22
CA ASN A 51 -3.03 10.58 14.86
C ASN A 51 -2.50 11.56 13.82
N ARG A 52 -3.24 12.65 13.60
CA ARG A 52 -2.91 13.68 12.60
C ARG A 52 -1.68 14.50 12.99
N TYR A 53 -1.39 14.58 14.29
CA TYR A 53 -0.30 15.39 14.85
C TYR A 53 0.54 14.53 15.81
N PRO A 54 1.29 13.55 15.28
CA PRO A 54 2.14 12.72 16.12
C PRO A 54 3.24 13.57 16.75
N GLN A 55 3.53 13.31 18.02
CA GLN A 55 4.67 13.93 18.68
C GLN A 55 5.97 13.54 17.98
N PRO A 56 6.93 14.46 17.83
CA PRO A 56 8.24 14.14 17.26
C PRO A 56 8.95 13.11 18.15
N TYR A 57 9.69 12.20 17.52
CA TYR A 57 10.49 11.24 18.26
C TYR A 57 11.57 11.97 19.08
N SER A 58 11.55 11.79 20.40
CA SER A 58 12.39 12.55 21.35
C SER A 58 13.66 11.81 21.81
N GLY A 59 13.87 10.58 21.34
CA GLY A 59 15.04 9.76 21.71
C GLY A 59 16.21 9.88 20.73
N SER A 60 17.36 9.30 21.10
CA SER A 60 18.45 9.07 20.15
C SER A 60 18.00 8.11 19.06
N CYS A 61 18.00 8.58 17.81
CA CYS A 61 17.64 7.77 16.66
C CYS A 61 18.88 7.38 15.87
N ILE A 62 19.09 6.08 15.68
CA ILE A 62 19.98 5.60 14.61
C ILE A 62 19.29 5.83 13.27
N ALA A 63 19.88 6.63 12.39
CA ALA A 63 19.29 6.91 11.08
C ALA A 63 19.44 5.70 10.16
N VAL A 64 18.43 4.82 10.17
CA VAL A 64 18.35 3.67 9.26
C VAL A 64 17.35 3.98 8.15
N CYS A 65 17.76 3.80 6.89
CA CYS A 65 16.87 3.91 5.75
C CYS A 65 15.93 2.71 5.70
N VAL A 66 14.63 2.99 5.80
CA VAL A 66 13.58 1.98 5.65
C VAL A 66 12.75 2.33 4.40
N PRO A 67 12.87 1.55 3.31
CA PRO A 67 12.04 1.72 2.13
C PRO A 67 10.58 1.45 2.46
N ARG A 68 9.66 2.35 2.06
CA ARG A 68 8.22 2.16 2.28
C ARG A 68 7.38 2.99 1.32
N CYS A 69 6.11 2.64 1.21
CA CYS A 69 5.10 3.45 0.54
C CYS A 69 4.60 4.55 1.48
N LEU A 70 4.76 5.81 1.06
CA LEU A 70 4.28 6.98 1.78
C LEU A 70 3.01 7.53 1.11
N CYS A 71 2.07 8.02 1.91
CA CYS A 71 0.89 8.69 1.36
C CYS A 71 1.31 9.98 0.67
N LYS A 72 0.74 10.25 -0.51
CA LYS A 72 0.90 11.51 -1.21
C LYS A 72 0.32 12.67 -0.41
N HIS A 73 0.73 13.88 -0.77
CA HIS A 73 0.15 15.10 -0.20
C HIS A 73 -1.38 15.11 -0.36
N GLY A 74 -2.11 15.48 0.69
CA GLY A 74 -3.58 15.44 0.73
C GLY A 74 -4.18 14.10 1.19
N TYR A 75 -3.34 13.08 1.43
CA TYR A 75 -3.76 11.75 1.89
C TYR A 75 -3.13 11.41 3.24
N LEU A 76 -3.84 10.64 4.06
CA LEU A 76 -3.34 10.07 5.30
C LEU A 76 -3.62 8.58 5.33
N ARG A 77 -2.70 7.82 5.93
CA ARG A 77 -2.91 6.39 6.11
C ARG A 77 -3.96 6.18 7.18
N ASP A 78 -5.05 5.54 6.80
CA ASP A 78 -6.02 5.04 7.75
C ASP A 78 -5.54 3.69 8.30
N GLN A 79 -5.33 3.60 9.61
CA GLN A 79 -4.83 2.37 10.24
C GLN A 79 -5.86 1.22 10.19
N GLY A 80 -7.16 1.53 10.07
CA GLY A 80 -8.20 0.51 9.99
C GLY A 80 -8.20 -0.24 8.66
N SER A 81 -8.10 0.50 7.56
CA SER A 81 -8.05 -0.06 6.19
C SER A 81 -6.63 -0.36 5.71
N GLY A 82 -5.61 0.23 6.32
CA GLY A 82 -4.22 0.19 5.87
C GLY A 82 -3.93 1.04 4.63
N ARG A 83 -4.91 1.79 4.11
CA ARG A 83 -4.81 2.56 2.85
C ARG A 83 -4.62 4.04 3.09
N CYS A 84 -4.01 4.72 2.13
CA CYS A 84 -3.97 6.19 2.10
C CYS A 84 -5.31 6.71 1.58
N VAL A 85 -6.06 7.40 2.43
CA VAL A 85 -7.35 8.01 2.09
C VAL A 85 -7.23 9.53 2.10
N PRO A 86 -8.06 10.26 1.33
CA PRO A 86 -8.15 11.71 1.44
C PRO A 86 -8.37 12.17 2.89
N ILE A 87 -7.74 13.27 3.30
CA ILE A 87 -7.75 13.78 4.69
C ILE A 87 -9.18 14.02 5.23
N ASP A 88 -10.10 14.39 4.35
CA ASP A 88 -11.52 14.61 4.62
C ASP A 88 -12.32 13.31 4.83
N GLN A 89 -11.79 12.18 4.36
CA GLN A 89 -12.36 10.84 4.55
C GLN A 89 -11.82 10.13 5.80
N CYS A 90 -10.81 10.69 6.46
CA CYS A 90 -10.37 10.17 7.75
C CYS A 90 -11.52 10.20 8.76
N PRO A 91 -11.71 9.15 9.57
CA PRO A 91 -12.73 9.13 10.61
C PRO A 91 -12.61 10.36 11.49
N ARG A 92 -13.77 10.97 11.81
CA ARG A 92 -13.82 12.03 12.81
C ARG A 92 -13.58 11.37 14.17
N ILE A 93 -12.37 11.53 14.67
CA ILE A 93 -12.07 11.22 16.06
C ILE A 93 -12.74 12.32 16.87
N CYS A 94 -13.88 12.02 17.47
CA CYS A 94 -14.43 12.85 18.53
C CYS A 94 -13.48 12.71 19.73
N SER A 95 -12.55 13.65 19.88
CA SER A 95 -11.69 13.80 21.05
C SER A 95 -12.39 14.64 22.11
#